data_AF-A0A7W0KME0-F1
#
_entry.id   AF-A0A7W0KME0-F1
#
_cell.length_a   1.000
_cell.length_b   1.000
_cell.length_c   1.000
_cell.angle_alpha   90.00
_cell.angle_beta   90.00
_cell.angle_gamma   90.00
#
_symmetry.space_group_name_H-M   'P 1'
#
loop_
_entity.id
_entity.type
_entity.pdbx_description
1 polymer ?
#
loop_
_entity_poly.entity_id
_entity_poly.type
_entity_poly.pdbx_seq_one_letter_code
_entity_poly.pdbx_strand_id
1 'polypeptide(L)'
;MRKRTGFVAALLAVLTILSGCASVADSGPADRSSDGARDSAEPTAPVATPAVPGMRGQAVRLRTDAAVGGQFQTRITNTSSEVFMVLGVSLDSPGFERLPFAGRAATFHPGATIDLPTQYGSAFCAEDIPVDPAFTAMQVQRPDGTTEELRVPLEAPDDIVDRIHQQECHAVALAAAVEVDLGEFNSAEFDGEPVLRATVTLTRGTNSEAIALVGLTGSVVFDLLFADDSEPPPSMPSDEDELAVPVIVGMTGRGCDAHVLGETKQPFLFPFYLTFDGGEVQYGVLDVSPEQRDALWSFVQVACA
;
A
#
# COMPACT_ATOMS: atom_id res chain seq x y z
N MET A 1 18.59 -30.16 -52.22
CA MET A 1 17.22 -30.40 -52.76
C MET A 1 16.27 -29.84 -51.70
N ARG A 2 15.38 -28.87 -51.89
CA ARG A 2 14.61 -28.38 -53.04
C ARG A 2 14.64 -26.84 -53.05
N LYS A 3 14.68 -26.30 -54.26
CA LYS A 3 14.54 -24.88 -54.61
C LYS A 3 13.08 -24.44 -54.44
N ARG A 4 12.84 -23.18 -54.11
CA ARG A 4 11.90 -22.32 -54.86
C ARG A 4 12.31 -20.84 -54.73
N THR A 5 12.63 -20.31 -55.89
CA THR A 5 12.95 -18.94 -56.29
C THR A 5 11.70 -18.18 -56.70
N GLY A 6 11.74 -16.85 -56.57
CA GLY A 6 10.91 -15.87 -57.30
C GLY A 6 10.86 -14.53 -56.57
N PHE A 7 11.75 -13.56 -56.85
CA PHE A 7 11.63 -12.46 -57.85
C PHE A 7 10.52 -11.44 -57.49
N VAL A 8 10.67 -10.10 -57.54
CA VAL A 8 11.77 -9.17 -57.87
C VAL A 8 11.31 -7.71 -57.63
N ALA A 9 12.25 -6.83 -57.22
CA ALA A 9 12.44 -5.38 -57.48
C ALA A 9 11.29 -4.36 -57.22
N ALA A 10 11.48 -3.03 -57.09
CA ALA A 10 12.58 -2.05 -57.19
C ALA A 10 12.15 -0.81 -56.34
N LEU A 11 12.98 -0.12 -55.55
CA LEU A 11 14.04 0.87 -55.86
C LEU A 11 13.54 2.30 -56.22
N LEU A 12 14.28 3.29 -55.68
CA LEU A 12 14.23 4.77 -55.79
C LEU A 12 13.21 5.50 -54.89
N ALA A 13 13.61 6.24 -53.84
CA ALA A 13 14.57 7.36 -53.69
C ALA A 13 14.16 8.64 -54.46
N VAL A 14 14.13 9.77 -53.73
CA VAL A 14 14.84 11.03 -54.01
C VAL A 14 14.05 12.31 -53.59
N LEU A 15 14.81 13.19 -52.91
CA LEU A 15 14.78 14.67 -52.84
C LEU A 15 14.02 15.44 -51.76
N THR A 16 14.87 16.14 -51.00
CA THR A 16 14.77 17.37 -50.22
C THR A 16 14.29 18.60 -51.00
N ILE A 17 13.57 19.52 -50.32
CA ILE A 17 13.55 20.96 -50.64
C ILE A 17 13.57 21.78 -49.35
N LEU A 18 14.50 22.76 -49.29
CA LEU A 18 14.64 23.82 -48.30
C LEU A 18 13.76 25.04 -48.61
N SER A 19 13.37 25.80 -47.57
CA SER A 19 13.19 27.28 -47.47
C SER A 19 12.03 27.60 -46.52
N GLY A 20 12.02 28.65 -45.71
CA GLY A 20 12.84 29.84 -45.60
C GLY A 20 12.27 30.75 -44.50
N CYS A 21 13.07 31.73 -44.07
CA CYS A 21 12.79 32.68 -42.98
C CYS A 21 11.72 33.74 -43.31
N ALA A 22 11.24 34.36 -42.24
CA ALA A 22 11.04 35.80 -42.04
C ALA A 22 9.59 36.32 -41.86
N SER A 23 9.48 37.09 -40.78
CA SER A 23 8.39 37.88 -40.22
C SER A 23 7.99 39.09 -41.06
N VAL A 24 6.69 39.44 -41.08
CA VAL A 24 6.20 40.83 -41.09
C VAL A 24 4.83 40.88 -40.38
N ALA A 25 4.68 41.81 -39.45
CA ALA A 25 3.43 42.20 -38.79
C ALA A 25 2.61 43.17 -39.68
N ASP A 26 1.27 43.09 -39.65
CA ASP A 26 0.43 44.29 -39.43
C ASP A 26 -1.07 43.96 -39.19
N SER A 27 -1.57 44.52 -38.09
CA SER A 27 -2.88 45.12 -37.78
C SER A 27 -4.19 44.71 -38.49
N GLY A 28 -5.24 44.46 -37.67
CA GLY A 28 -6.63 44.75 -38.03
C GLY A 28 -7.69 43.98 -37.24
N PRO A 29 -8.60 44.62 -36.49
CA PRO A 29 -9.44 43.98 -35.47
C PRO A 29 -10.76 43.44 -36.04
N ALA A 30 -11.26 42.35 -35.45
CA ALA A 30 -12.66 41.98 -35.55
C ALA A 30 -13.11 41.35 -34.23
N ASP A 31 -13.93 42.12 -33.52
CA ASP A 31 -14.81 41.69 -32.44
C ASP A 31 -15.48 40.35 -32.76
N ARG A 32 -15.40 39.42 -31.81
CA ARG A 32 -16.42 38.43 -31.53
C ARG A 32 -16.21 37.89 -30.12
N SER A 33 -16.78 38.62 -29.15
CA SER A 33 -17.11 38.06 -27.84
C SER A 33 -18.06 36.89 -28.03
N SER A 34 -17.54 35.67 -27.93
CA SER A 34 -18.31 34.48 -27.63
C SER A 34 -18.16 34.21 -26.14
N ASP A 35 -19.10 34.75 -25.35
CA ASP A 35 -19.34 34.32 -23.97
C ASP A 35 -19.78 32.85 -24.00
N GLY A 36 -18.80 31.96 -23.96
CA GLY A 36 -19.01 30.57 -23.58
C GLY A 36 -19.29 30.53 -22.09
N ALA A 37 -20.56 30.54 -21.72
CA ALA A 37 -21.01 30.18 -20.40
C ALA A 37 -20.48 28.78 -20.08
N ARG A 38 -19.35 28.72 -19.37
CA ARG A 38 -18.92 27.53 -18.67
C ARG A 38 -19.92 27.37 -17.52
N ASP A 39 -20.84 26.43 -17.69
CA ASP A 39 -21.57 25.83 -16.58
C ASP A 39 -20.52 25.35 -15.58
N SER A 40 -20.26 26.19 -14.60
CA SER A 40 -19.49 25.82 -13.42
C SER A 40 -20.46 24.98 -12.61
N ALA A 41 -20.40 23.67 -12.80
CA ALA A 41 -21.06 22.74 -11.91
C ALA A 41 -20.55 23.06 -10.49
N GLU A 42 -21.45 23.64 -9.70
CA GLU A 42 -21.21 23.94 -8.29
C GLU A 42 -20.90 22.61 -7.58
N PRO A 43 -19.82 22.51 -6.79
CA PRO A 43 -19.50 21.29 -6.08
C PRO A 43 -20.70 20.89 -5.21
N THR A 44 -21.34 19.77 -5.56
CA THR A 44 -22.41 19.19 -4.74
C THR A 44 -21.87 18.98 -3.34
N ALA A 45 -22.41 19.72 -2.37
CA ALA A 45 -22.03 19.56 -0.97
C ALA A 45 -22.20 18.09 -0.55
N PRO A 46 -21.24 17.50 0.18
CA PRO A 46 -21.34 16.11 0.62
C PRO A 46 -22.62 15.93 1.44
N VAL A 47 -23.38 14.88 1.14
CA VAL A 47 -24.59 14.53 1.89
C VAL A 47 -24.16 14.20 3.33
N ALA A 48 -24.58 15.03 4.28
CA ALA A 48 -24.27 14.80 5.69
C ALA A 48 -24.93 13.50 6.15
N THR A 49 -24.11 12.56 6.63
CA THR A 49 -24.59 11.29 7.14
C THR A 49 -25.25 11.51 8.52
N PRO A 50 -26.45 10.94 8.80
CA PRO A 50 -27.11 11.14 10.08
C PRO A 50 -26.28 10.62 11.26
N ALA A 51 -26.08 11.46 12.27
CA ALA A 51 -25.43 11.07 13.51
C ALA A 51 -26.32 10.12 14.33
N VAL A 52 -25.70 9.23 15.10
CA VAL A 52 -26.39 8.38 16.08
C VAL A 52 -26.44 9.10 17.43
N PRO A 53 -27.63 9.42 17.98
CA PRO A 53 -27.73 10.13 19.25
C PRO A 53 -26.95 9.44 20.39
N GLY A 54 -26.16 10.22 21.12
CA GLY A 54 -25.42 9.72 22.28
C GLY A 54 -24.13 8.96 21.94
N MET A 55 -23.74 8.86 20.67
CA MET A 55 -22.53 8.18 20.23
C MET A 55 -21.78 9.00 19.19
N ARG A 56 -20.45 8.98 19.28
CA ARG A 56 -19.55 9.50 18.26
C ARG A 56 -18.54 8.41 17.89
N GLY A 57 -18.37 8.16 16.60
CA GLY A 57 -17.42 7.18 16.06
C GLY A 57 -16.32 7.86 15.26
N GLN A 58 -15.09 7.36 15.37
CA GLN A 58 -13.93 7.83 14.62
C GLN A 58 -13.06 6.64 14.22
N ALA A 59 -12.56 6.63 12.99
CA ALA A 59 -11.52 5.68 12.59
C ALA A 59 -10.14 6.21 13.03
N VAL A 60 -9.37 5.36 13.71
CA VAL A 60 -8.02 5.65 14.20
C VAL A 60 -7.11 4.49 13.85
N ARG A 61 -5.85 4.73 13.50
CA ARG A 61 -4.85 3.68 13.30
C ARG A 61 -3.71 3.85 14.30
N LEU A 62 -3.54 2.90 15.20
CA LEU A 62 -2.42 2.88 16.14
C LEU A 62 -1.22 2.20 15.47
N ARG A 63 -0.01 2.50 15.97
CA ARG A 63 1.23 1.85 15.48
C ARG A 63 1.19 0.32 15.63
N THR A 64 0.48 -0.19 16.64
CA THR A 64 0.29 -1.63 16.87
C THR A 64 -0.62 -2.27 15.83
N ASP A 65 -1.57 -1.53 15.25
CA ASP A 65 -2.47 -2.06 14.22
C ASP A 65 -1.74 -2.26 12.89
N ALA A 66 -0.88 -1.30 12.54
CA ALA A 66 -0.01 -1.44 11.37
C ALA A 66 0.90 -2.69 11.46
N ALA A 67 1.28 -3.10 12.69
CA ALA A 67 2.09 -4.29 12.93
C ALA A 67 1.31 -5.61 12.76
N VAL A 68 0.03 -5.62 13.12
CA VAL A 68 -0.83 -6.81 12.98
C VAL A 68 -1.33 -6.96 11.54
N GLY A 69 -1.61 -5.84 10.85
CA GLY A 69 -2.28 -5.85 9.55
C GLY A 69 -3.76 -6.19 9.64
N GLY A 70 -4.55 -5.87 8.60
CA GLY A 70 -5.96 -6.26 8.52
C GLY A 70 -6.89 -5.63 9.57
N GLN A 71 -6.42 -4.62 10.32
CA GLN A 71 -7.23 -3.94 11.34
C GLN A 71 -6.89 -2.46 11.50
N PHE A 72 -7.85 -1.73 12.08
CA PHE A 72 -7.71 -0.39 12.64
C PHE A 72 -8.50 -0.31 13.96
N GLN A 73 -8.52 0.84 14.61
CA GLN A 73 -9.37 1.08 15.79
C GLN A 73 -10.60 1.89 15.41
N THR A 74 -11.77 1.39 15.81
CA THR A 74 -12.96 2.22 15.94
C THR A 74 -12.95 2.86 17.32
N ARG A 75 -12.70 4.16 17.37
CA ARG A 75 -12.83 4.96 18.59
C ARG A 75 -14.30 5.34 18.78
N ILE A 76 -14.91 4.83 19.85
CA ILE A 76 -16.27 5.19 20.25
C ILE A 76 -16.22 6.10 21.45
N THR A 77 -16.98 7.19 21.41
CA THR A 77 -17.23 8.05 22.58
C THR A 77 -18.71 8.03 22.93
N ASN A 78 -19.02 7.70 24.19
CA ASN A 78 -20.37 7.83 24.73
C ASN A 78 -20.63 9.29 25.08
N THR A 79 -21.43 9.97 24.26
CA THR A 79 -21.83 11.36 24.45
C THR A 79 -23.19 11.49 25.13
N SER A 80 -23.77 10.39 25.60
CA SER A 80 -25.04 10.34 26.33
C SER A 80 -24.83 10.36 27.85
N SER A 81 -25.93 10.44 28.60
CA SER A 81 -25.97 10.23 30.05
C SER A 81 -26.18 8.77 30.46
N GLU A 82 -26.41 7.87 29.50
CA GLU A 82 -26.76 6.46 29.76
C GLU A 82 -25.55 5.55 29.55
N VAL A 83 -25.53 4.42 30.26
CA VAL A 83 -24.53 3.35 30.04
C VAL A 83 -24.99 2.46 28.88
N PHE A 84 -24.06 1.99 28.07
CA PHE A 84 -24.31 0.90 27.11
C PHE A 84 -23.10 -0.03 27.03
N MET A 85 -23.31 -1.25 26.54
CA MET A 85 -22.24 -2.21 26.26
C MET A 85 -22.15 -2.46 24.76
N VAL A 86 -20.97 -2.36 24.18
CA VAL A 86 -20.70 -2.82 22.81
C VAL A 86 -20.21 -4.25 22.89
N LEU A 87 -20.88 -5.17 22.20
CA LEU A 87 -20.55 -6.60 22.19
C LEU A 87 -19.55 -6.95 21.08
N GLY A 88 -19.55 -6.17 19.99
CA GLY A 88 -18.64 -6.32 18.87
C GLY A 88 -18.86 -5.24 17.82
N VAL A 89 -17.87 -5.07 16.95
CA VAL A 89 -17.85 -4.07 15.88
C VAL A 89 -17.51 -4.73 14.54
N SER A 90 -17.95 -4.10 13.46
CA SER A 90 -17.58 -4.44 12.08
C SER A 90 -17.48 -3.16 11.25
N LEU A 91 -16.56 -3.16 10.26
CA LEU A 91 -16.50 -2.09 9.27
C LEU A 91 -17.70 -2.23 8.30
N ASP A 92 -18.34 -1.10 8.04
CA ASP A 92 -19.39 -0.96 7.05
C ASP A 92 -19.02 0.21 6.13
N SER A 93 -18.33 -0.14 5.05
CA SER A 93 -17.91 0.78 3.99
C SER A 93 -18.16 0.08 2.65
N PRO A 94 -18.62 0.79 1.61
CA PRO A 94 -18.85 0.18 0.30
C PRO A 94 -17.55 -0.33 -0.36
N GLY A 95 -16.39 0.19 0.05
CA GLY A 95 -15.08 -0.19 -0.50
C GLY A 95 -14.49 -1.48 0.07
N PHE A 96 -15.16 -2.15 1.00
CA PHE A 96 -14.64 -3.34 1.67
C PHE A 96 -15.66 -4.46 1.76
N GLU A 97 -15.17 -5.70 1.70
CA GLU A 97 -15.93 -6.86 2.13
C GLU A 97 -16.29 -6.74 3.61
N ARG A 98 -17.58 -6.86 3.92
CA ARG A 98 -18.05 -6.84 5.30
C ARG A 98 -17.70 -8.14 6.00
N LEU A 99 -16.98 -8.02 7.13
CA LEU A 99 -16.70 -9.13 8.03
C LEU A 99 -17.78 -9.26 9.13
N PRO A 100 -17.92 -10.44 9.76
CA PRO A 100 -18.73 -10.60 10.96
C PRO A 100 -18.27 -9.67 12.10
N PHE A 101 -19.17 -9.39 13.04
CA PHE A 101 -18.81 -8.66 14.25
C PHE A 101 -17.71 -9.39 15.03
N ALA A 102 -16.68 -8.65 15.40
CA ALA A 102 -15.57 -9.14 16.20
C ALA A 102 -15.24 -8.18 17.34
N GLY A 103 -14.37 -8.61 18.25
CA GLY A 103 -13.89 -7.81 19.37
C GLY A 103 -14.30 -8.36 20.74
N ARG A 104 -13.89 -7.64 21.78
CA ARG A 104 -14.24 -7.96 23.17
C ARG A 104 -15.33 -7.00 23.63
N ALA A 105 -16.28 -7.52 24.41
CA ALA A 105 -17.32 -6.69 24.98
C ALA A 105 -16.72 -5.56 25.84
N ALA A 106 -17.20 -4.35 25.65
CA ALA A 106 -16.75 -3.14 26.34
C ALA A 106 -17.94 -2.34 26.86
N THR A 107 -17.87 -1.93 28.12
CA THR A 107 -18.90 -1.09 28.74
C THR A 107 -18.50 0.37 28.65
N PHE A 108 -19.42 1.19 28.12
CA PHE A 108 -19.24 2.63 27.93
C PHE A 108 -20.07 3.40 28.95
N HIS A 109 -19.39 3.93 29.97
CA HIS A 109 -19.99 4.91 30.87
C HIS A 109 -20.15 6.27 30.18
N PRO A 110 -21.01 7.17 30.71
CA PRO A 110 -21.12 8.55 30.19
C PRO A 110 -19.74 9.22 30.09
N GLY A 111 -19.43 9.78 28.91
CA GLY A 111 -18.16 10.44 28.62
C GLY A 111 -16.98 9.49 28.37
N ALA A 112 -17.16 8.17 28.44
CA ALA A 112 -16.09 7.22 28.15
C ALA A 112 -15.74 7.22 26.65
N THR A 113 -14.44 7.17 26.37
CA THR A 113 -13.88 6.95 25.04
C THR A 113 -13.06 5.67 25.07
N ILE A 114 -13.38 4.71 24.19
CA ILE A 114 -12.69 3.42 24.09
C ILE A 114 -12.42 3.11 22.63
N ASP A 115 -11.21 2.65 22.35
CA ASP A 115 -10.78 2.17 21.03
C ASP A 115 -11.06 0.66 20.95
N LEU A 116 -11.84 0.26 19.94
CA LEU A 116 -12.19 -1.13 19.68
C LEU A 116 -11.47 -1.61 18.42
N PRO A 117 -10.73 -2.72 18.45
CA PRO A 117 -10.11 -3.27 17.25
C PRO A 117 -11.20 -3.68 16.24
N THR A 118 -11.09 -3.14 15.04
CA THR A 118 -12.01 -3.39 13.93
C THR A 118 -11.22 -3.99 12.79
N GLN A 119 -11.56 -5.23 12.46
CA GLN A 119 -11.03 -5.91 11.28
C GLN A 119 -11.75 -5.39 10.03
N TYR A 120 -11.03 -5.32 8.92
CA TYR A 120 -11.58 -5.03 7.60
C TYR A 120 -11.39 -6.24 6.68
N GLY A 121 -12.36 -6.48 5.81
CA GLY A 121 -12.26 -7.53 4.79
C GLY A 121 -11.46 -7.08 3.58
N SER A 122 -11.48 -7.88 2.51
CA SER A 122 -10.80 -7.53 1.27
C SER A 122 -11.28 -6.17 0.73
N ALA A 123 -10.35 -5.32 0.28
CA ALA A 123 -10.71 -4.09 -0.40
C ALA A 123 -11.23 -4.38 -1.81
N PHE A 124 -12.27 -3.65 -2.24
CA PHE A 124 -12.76 -3.70 -3.61
C PHE A 124 -12.08 -2.61 -4.44
N CYS A 125 -11.22 -3.02 -5.37
CA CYS A 125 -10.26 -2.12 -6.03
C CYS A 125 -10.65 -1.65 -7.43
N ALA A 126 -11.94 -1.68 -7.77
CA ALA A 126 -12.41 -1.03 -8.99
C ALA A 126 -12.48 0.50 -8.78
N GLU A 127 -12.09 1.27 -9.79
CA GLU A 127 -11.92 2.74 -9.72
C GLU A 127 -13.19 3.51 -9.31
N ASP A 128 -14.37 2.92 -9.53
CA ASP A 128 -15.68 3.54 -9.31
C ASP A 128 -16.36 3.12 -8.00
N ILE A 129 -15.70 2.30 -7.17
CA ILE A 129 -16.26 1.88 -5.88
C ILE A 129 -15.92 2.94 -4.82
N PRO A 130 -16.92 3.61 -4.23
CA PRO A 130 -16.68 4.58 -3.18
C PRO A 130 -16.27 3.89 -1.88
N VAL A 131 -15.38 4.52 -1.11
CA VAL A 131 -15.04 4.08 0.25
C VAL A 131 -15.95 4.73 1.28
N ASP A 132 -16.39 5.95 1.01
CA ASP A 132 -17.31 6.71 1.85
C ASP A 132 -18.77 6.63 1.38
N PRO A 133 -19.74 6.87 2.28
CA PRO A 133 -19.55 7.09 3.72
C PRO A 133 -19.18 5.81 4.48
N ALA A 134 -18.15 5.88 5.32
CA ALA A 134 -17.74 4.78 6.20
C ALA A 134 -18.48 4.80 7.55
N PHE A 135 -18.86 3.61 8.01
CA PHE A 135 -19.52 3.40 9.29
C PHE A 135 -18.87 2.26 10.05
N THR A 136 -19.13 2.24 11.35
CA THR A 136 -18.99 1.04 12.15
C THR A 136 -20.38 0.51 12.47
N ALA A 137 -20.65 -0.73 12.06
CA ALA A 137 -21.77 -1.49 12.59
C ALA A 137 -21.38 -1.99 13.98
N MET A 138 -22.26 -1.85 14.96
CA MET A 138 -22.03 -2.28 16.34
C MET A 138 -23.21 -3.07 16.88
N GLN A 139 -22.94 -4.18 17.58
CA GLN A 139 -23.93 -4.81 18.44
C GLN A 139 -23.90 -4.14 19.81
N VAL A 140 -24.99 -3.47 20.20
CA VAL A 140 -25.10 -2.71 21.45
C VAL A 140 -26.15 -3.32 22.35
N GLN A 141 -25.77 -3.60 23.59
CA GLN A 141 -26.68 -3.96 24.66
C GLN A 141 -26.99 -2.74 25.54
N ARG A 142 -28.28 -2.47 25.74
CA ARG A 142 -28.81 -1.41 26.60
C ARG A 142 -28.97 -1.89 28.06
N PRO A 143 -29.13 -0.98 29.03
CA PRO A 143 -29.27 -1.36 30.45
C PRO A 143 -30.47 -2.27 30.75
N ASP A 144 -31.52 -2.21 29.93
CA ASP A 144 -32.70 -3.08 30.04
C ASP A 144 -32.45 -4.51 29.49
N GLY A 145 -31.24 -4.78 29.01
CA GLY A 145 -30.83 -6.07 28.44
C GLY A 145 -31.18 -6.23 26.96
N THR A 146 -31.84 -5.26 26.33
CA THR A 146 -32.11 -5.30 24.90
C THR A 146 -30.82 -5.16 24.10
N THR A 147 -30.70 -5.92 23.02
CA THR A 147 -29.58 -5.83 22.08
C THR A 147 -30.09 -5.31 20.75
N GLU A 148 -29.41 -4.31 20.19
CA GLU A 148 -29.70 -3.73 18.89
C GLU A 148 -28.41 -3.56 18.08
N GLU A 149 -28.56 -3.53 16.76
CA GLU A 149 -27.48 -3.16 15.85
C GLU A 149 -27.56 -1.66 15.55
N LEU A 150 -26.46 -0.95 15.77
CA LEU A 150 -26.34 0.47 15.45
C LEU A 150 -25.30 0.66 14.35
N ARG A 151 -25.58 1.59 13.43
CA ARG A 151 -24.67 2.00 12.37
C ARG A 151 -24.17 3.41 12.67
N VAL A 152 -22.99 3.51 13.27
CA VAL A 152 -22.41 4.80 13.69
C VAL A 152 -21.47 5.31 12.59
N PRO A 153 -21.67 6.53 12.08
CA PRO A 153 -20.74 7.12 11.11
C PRO A 153 -19.34 7.21 11.69
N LEU A 154 -18.33 6.86 10.90
CA LEU A 154 -16.94 7.06 11.26
C LEU A 154 -16.52 8.43 10.78
N GLU A 155 -16.14 9.29 11.70
CA GLU A 155 -15.44 10.52 11.34
C GLU A 155 -14.09 10.18 10.71
N ALA A 156 -13.74 10.91 9.65
CA ALA A 156 -12.52 10.76 8.87
C ALA A 156 -11.58 11.97 9.03
N PRO A 157 -11.13 12.35 10.25
CA PRO A 157 -10.22 13.50 10.38
C PRO A 157 -8.84 13.25 9.74
N ASP A 158 -8.49 11.99 9.51
CA ASP A 158 -7.25 11.57 8.87
C ASP A 158 -7.49 10.57 7.71
N ASP A 159 -8.72 10.51 7.16
CA ASP A 159 -9.07 9.63 6.02
C ASP A 159 -8.55 8.18 6.17
N ILE A 160 -8.65 7.61 7.38
CA ILE A 160 -7.99 6.34 7.73
C ILE A 160 -8.50 5.19 6.86
N VAL A 161 -9.82 5.12 6.65
CA VAL A 161 -10.45 4.04 5.89
C VAL A 161 -10.06 4.14 4.41
N ASP A 162 -10.09 5.35 3.84
CA ASP A 162 -9.65 5.62 2.46
C ASP A 162 -8.18 5.31 2.26
N ARG A 163 -7.30 5.69 3.18
CA ARG A 163 -5.86 5.38 3.08
C ARG A 163 -5.59 3.89 3.16
N ILE A 164 -6.32 3.16 4.02
CA ILE A 164 -6.23 1.69 4.06
C ILE A 164 -6.68 1.13 2.70
N HIS A 165 -7.82 1.58 2.17
CA HIS A 165 -8.33 1.13 0.87
C HIS A 165 -7.30 1.35 -0.25
N GLN A 166 -6.73 2.56 -0.35
CA GLN A 166 -5.70 2.89 -1.32
C GLN A 166 -4.46 2.01 -1.16
N GLN A 167 -4.03 1.72 0.07
CA GLN A 167 -2.89 0.84 0.34
C GLN A 167 -3.16 -0.60 -0.09
N GLU A 168 -4.32 -1.16 0.25
CA GLU A 168 -4.70 -2.52 -0.14
C GLU A 168 -4.82 -2.63 -1.66
N CYS A 169 -5.42 -1.63 -2.33
CA CYS A 169 -5.58 -1.64 -3.77
C CYS A 169 -4.28 -1.39 -4.52
N HIS A 170 -3.38 -0.57 -3.97
CA HIS A 170 -2.02 -0.45 -4.47
C HIS A 170 -1.27 -1.78 -4.38
N ALA A 171 -1.35 -2.47 -3.24
CA ALA A 171 -0.71 -3.77 -3.05
C ALA A 171 -1.23 -4.83 -4.05
N VAL A 172 -2.55 -4.88 -4.27
CA VAL A 172 -3.16 -5.77 -5.28
C VAL A 172 -2.68 -5.44 -6.69
N ALA A 173 -2.65 -4.15 -7.06
CA ALA A 173 -2.19 -3.73 -8.38
C ALA A 173 -0.69 -4.04 -8.58
N LEU A 174 0.14 -3.80 -7.56
CA LEU A 174 1.57 -4.09 -7.61
C LEU A 174 1.83 -5.59 -7.73
N ALA A 175 1.17 -6.43 -6.93
CA ALA A 175 1.31 -7.88 -6.98
C ALA A 175 0.83 -8.47 -8.32
N ALA A 176 -0.18 -7.85 -8.96
CA ALA A 176 -0.59 -8.24 -10.30
C ALA A 176 0.41 -7.80 -11.39
N ALA A 177 1.14 -6.70 -11.17
CA ALA A 177 2.13 -6.17 -12.11
C ALA A 177 3.44 -6.97 -12.06
N VAL A 178 3.90 -7.34 -10.86
CA VAL A 178 5.16 -8.02 -10.61
C VAL A 178 5.09 -8.79 -9.30
N GLU A 179 5.48 -10.06 -9.34
CA GLU A 179 5.71 -10.87 -8.15
C GLU A 179 7.12 -10.61 -7.64
N VAL A 180 7.28 -10.42 -6.32
CA VAL A 180 8.57 -10.19 -5.69
C VAL A 180 8.72 -11.18 -4.55
N ASP A 181 9.65 -12.12 -4.72
CA ASP A 181 9.91 -13.19 -3.76
C ASP A 181 11.27 -13.00 -3.09
N LEU A 182 11.32 -13.26 -1.79
CA LEU A 182 12.58 -13.36 -1.05
C LEU A 182 12.91 -14.83 -0.90
N GLY A 183 14.04 -15.25 -1.47
CA GLY A 183 14.51 -16.63 -1.41
C GLY A 183 15.04 -17.06 -0.03
N GLU A 184 15.49 -18.31 0.04
CA GLU A 184 16.04 -18.90 1.26
C GLU A 184 17.33 -18.20 1.74
N PHE A 185 17.48 -18.12 3.06
CA PHE A 185 18.67 -17.56 3.69
C PHE A 185 19.77 -18.59 3.83
N ASN A 186 20.99 -18.20 3.47
CA ASN A 186 22.21 -18.98 3.64
C ASN A 186 23.22 -18.19 4.48
N SER A 187 23.76 -18.79 5.53
CA SER A 187 24.79 -18.14 6.35
C SER A 187 26.06 -17.88 5.53
N ALA A 188 26.61 -16.67 5.70
CA ALA A 188 27.83 -16.24 5.04
C ALA A 188 28.58 -15.21 5.92
N GLU A 189 29.67 -14.68 5.39
CA GLU A 189 30.40 -13.57 5.98
C GLU A 189 30.53 -12.43 4.94
N PHE A 190 30.49 -11.19 5.43
CA PHE A 190 30.76 -9.98 4.67
C PHE A 190 31.59 -9.04 5.54
N ASP A 191 32.75 -8.61 5.04
CA ASP A 191 33.73 -7.81 5.79
C ASP A 191 34.11 -8.37 7.18
N GLY A 192 34.09 -9.71 7.32
CA GLY A 192 34.43 -10.41 8.55
C GLY A 192 33.30 -10.47 9.58
N GLU A 193 32.13 -9.95 9.25
CA GLU A 193 30.93 -10.03 10.09
C GLU A 193 29.97 -11.10 9.53
N PRO A 194 29.23 -11.81 10.40
CA PRO A 194 28.25 -12.79 9.97
C PRO A 194 27.08 -12.09 9.27
N VAL A 195 26.65 -12.64 8.13
CA VAL A 195 25.46 -12.18 7.37
C VAL A 195 24.65 -13.37 6.88
N LEU A 196 23.42 -13.11 6.43
CA LEU A 196 22.65 -14.05 5.61
C LEU A 196 22.66 -13.57 4.16
N ARG A 197 22.91 -14.47 3.22
CA ARG A 197 22.71 -14.24 1.78
C ARG A 197 21.35 -14.79 1.35
N ALA A 198 20.66 -14.05 0.50
CA ALA A 198 19.44 -14.49 -0.17
C ALA A 198 19.40 -13.92 -1.60
N THR A 199 18.33 -14.23 -2.31
CA THR A 199 18.01 -13.65 -3.61
C THR A 199 16.63 -13.02 -3.52
N VAL A 200 16.48 -11.78 -3.98
CA VAL A 200 15.17 -11.20 -4.29
C VAL A 200 14.89 -11.48 -5.75
N THR A 201 13.83 -12.21 -6.05
CA THR A 201 13.43 -12.57 -7.41
C THR A 201 12.23 -11.72 -7.81
N LEU A 202 12.33 -11.02 -8.94
CA LEU A 202 11.21 -10.33 -9.58
C LEU A 202 10.72 -11.23 -10.72
N THR A 203 9.43 -11.52 -10.74
CA THR A 203 8.77 -12.24 -11.83
C THR A 203 7.72 -11.35 -12.47
N ARG A 204 7.80 -11.19 -13.79
CA ARG A 204 6.88 -10.32 -14.54
C ARG A 204 5.45 -10.86 -14.46
N GLY A 205 4.53 -10.01 -14.03
CA GLY A 205 3.10 -10.27 -14.06
C GLY A 205 2.47 -9.63 -15.30
N THR A 206 1.48 -8.78 -15.06
CA THR A 206 0.72 -8.11 -16.13
C THR A 206 1.41 -6.87 -16.71
N ASN A 207 2.51 -6.39 -16.11
CA ASN A 207 3.24 -5.22 -16.59
C ASN A 207 4.21 -5.58 -17.73
N SER A 208 4.23 -4.78 -18.80
CA SER A 208 5.09 -4.97 -19.97
C SER A 208 6.27 -4.00 -20.07
N GLU A 209 6.43 -3.12 -19.08
CA GLU A 209 7.46 -2.09 -19.04
C GLU A 209 8.76 -2.63 -18.43
N ALA A 210 9.86 -1.90 -18.59
CA ALA A 210 11.08 -2.21 -17.85
C ALA A 210 10.83 -1.99 -16.34
N ILE A 211 11.30 -2.90 -15.49
CA ILE A 211 11.11 -2.84 -14.04
C ILE A 211 12.47 -2.65 -13.40
N ALA A 212 12.65 -1.61 -12.57
CA ALA A 212 13.87 -1.42 -11.81
C ALA A 212 13.61 -1.57 -10.32
N LEU A 213 14.44 -2.36 -9.62
CA LEU A 213 14.48 -2.45 -8.17
C LEU A 213 15.38 -1.35 -7.63
N VAL A 214 14.77 -0.20 -7.34
CA VAL A 214 15.48 1.05 -7.01
C VAL A 214 15.81 1.18 -5.53
N GLY A 215 15.27 0.30 -4.69
CA GLY A 215 15.60 0.32 -3.27
C GLY A 215 15.12 -0.93 -2.53
N LEU A 216 15.89 -1.29 -1.52
CA LEU A 216 15.54 -2.22 -0.46
C LEU A 216 15.75 -1.51 0.87
N THR A 217 14.94 -1.84 1.87
CA THR A 217 15.11 -1.28 3.20
C THR A 217 14.98 -2.39 4.23
N GLY A 218 15.90 -2.38 5.19
CA GLY A 218 15.87 -3.26 6.34
C GLY A 218 14.79 -2.87 7.35
N SER A 219 14.84 -3.51 8.51
CA SER A 219 14.03 -3.18 9.67
C SER A 219 14.88 -2.47 10.73
N VAL A 220 14.32 -2.25 11.92
CA VAL A 220 15.09 -1.71 13.05
C VAL A 220 16.17 -2.70 13.52
N VAL A 221 15.94 -3.99 13.30
CA VAL A 221 16.83 -5.07 13.77
C VAL A 221 17.82 -5.48 12.69
N PHE A 222 17.36 -5.58 11.44
CA PHE A 222 18.16 -6.09 10.33
C PHE A 222 18.39 -5.02 9.26
N ASP A 223 19.59 -4.97 8.70
CA ASP A 223 19.83 -4.30 7.42
C ASP A 223 19.50 -5.27 6.27
N LEU A 224 18.90 -4.78 5.19
CA LEU A 224 18.71 -5.52 3.94
C LEU A 224 19.30 -4.69 2.80
N LEU A 225 20.35 -5.22 2.17
CA LEU A 225 21.15 -4.51 1.17
C LEU A 225 21.34 -5.39 -0.07
N PHE A 226 21.59 -4.75 -1.21
CA PHE A 226 22.14 -5.47 -2.36
C PHE A 226 23.50 -6.06 -2.00
N ALA A 227 23.78 -7.28 -2.46
CA ALA A 227 25.04 -7.94 -2.15
C ALA A 227 26.24 -7.31 -2.88
N ASP A 228 25.98 -6.64 -4.00
CA ASP A 228 26.94 -5.95 -4.83
C ASP A 228 26.58 -4.45 -4.91
N ASP A 229 27.57 -3.59 -5.17
CA ASP A 229 27.35 -2.17 -5.48
C ASP A 229 26.60 -2.06 -6.82
N SER A 230 25.26 -2.01 -6.75
CA SER A 230 24.40 -1.97 -7.92
C SER A 230 24.11 -0.52 -8.33
N GLU A 231 25.08 0.11 -8.99
CA GLU A 231 24.89 1.35 -9.74
C GLU A 231 25.17 1.13 -11.25
N PRO A 232 24.17 1.26 -12.14
CA PRO A 232 22.76 1.62 -11.88
C PRO A 232 21.98 0.54 -11.11
N PRO A 233 20.79 0.86 -10.57
CA PRO A 233 19.96 -0.12 -9.87
C PRO A 233 19.65 -1.36 -10.72
N PRO A 234 19.48 -2.55 -10.10
CA PRO A 234 19.11 -3.76 -10.83
C PRO A 234 17.80 -3.56 -11.59
N SER A 235 17.78 -3.96 -12.87
CA SER A 235 16.62 -3.75 -13.74
C SER A 235 16.33 -4.97 -14.60
N MET A 236 15.04 -5.30 -14.74
CA MET A 236 14.48 -6.28 -15.64
C MET A 236 13.98 -5.57 -16.91
N PRO A 237 14.66 -5.72 -18.06
CA PRO A 237 14.21 -5.20 -19.35
C PRO A 237 12.82 -5.70 -19.72
N SER A 238 12.13 -4.97 -20.61
CA SER A 238 10.74 -5.29 -21.03
C SER A 238 10.59 -6.65 -21.72
N ASP A 239 11.67 -7.22 -22.25
CA ASP A 239 11.71 -8.51 -22.94
C ASP A 239 12.21 -9.67 -22.06
N GLU A 240 12.44 -9.42 -20.77
CA GLU A 240 12.75 -10.43 -19.75
C GLU A 240 11.58 -10.62 -18.80
N ASP A 241 11.36 -11.87 -18.38
CA ASP A 241 10.26 -12.26 -17.49
C ASP A 241 10.70 -12.48 -16.03
N GLU A 242 12.01 -12.53 -15.77
CA GLU A 242 12.56 -12.79 -14.45
C GLU A 242 13.87 -12.02 -14.22
N LEU A 243 14.05 -11.48 -13.01
CA LEU A 243 15.30 -10.89 -12.53
C LEU A 243 15.62 -11.42 -11.13
N ALA A 244 16.78 -12.06 -10.99
CA ALA A 244 17.33 -12.48 -9.70
C ALA A 244 18.35 -11.47 -9.17
N VAL A 245 18.09 -10.89 -8.00
CA VAL A 245 18.94 -9.88 -7.36
C VAL A 245 19.54 -10.44 -6.07
N PRO A 246 20.85 -10.69 -6.02
CA PRO A 246 21.51 -11.12 -4.79
C PRO A 246 21.45 -10.04 -3.70
N VAL A 247 21.08 -10.45 -2.49
CA VAL A 247 20.98 -9.56 -1.32
C VAL A 247 21.70 -10.14 -0.11
N ILE A 248 22.06 -9.25 0.82
CA ILE A 248 22.57 -9.60 2.14
C ILE A 248 21.67 -9.03 3.22
N VAL A 249 21.48 -9.82 4.28
CA VAL A 249 20.83 -9.40 5.51
C VAL A 249 21.87 -9.41 6.63
N GLY A 250 22.10 -8.24 7.21
CA GLY A 250 23.00 -8.04 8.35
C GLY A 250 22.24 -7.59 9.59
N MET A 251 22.96 -7.43 10.70
CA MET A 251 22.43 -6.75 11.89
C MET A 251 22.63 -5.24 11.75
N THR A 252 21.61 -4.45 12.08
CA THR A 252 21.85 -3.00 12.22
C THR A 252 22.85 -2.76 13.35
N GLY A 253 23.57 -1.64 13.31
CA GLY A 253 24.53 -1.28 14.37
C GLY A 253 23.93 -1.17 15.79
N ARG A 254 22.58 -1.19 15.94
CA ARG A 254 21.87 -1.26 17.22
C ARG A 254 21.02 -2.53 17.39
N GLY A 255 21.04 -3.45 16.44
CA GLY A 255 20.14 -4.59 16.41
C GLY A 255 20.41 -5.62 17.52
N CYS A 256 21.58 -5.60 18.16
CA CYS A 256 21.89 -6.41 19.34
C CYS A 256 21.53 -5.74 20.69
N ASP A 257 21.02 -4.51 20.68
CA ASP A 257 20.57 -3.84 21.89
C ASP A 257 19.29 -4.51 22.45
N ALA A 258 19.29 -4.82 23.75
CA ALA A 258 18.18 -5.54 24.39
C ALA A 258 16.85 -4.78 24.34
N HIS A 259 16.88 -3.44 24.35
CA HIS A 259 15.68 -2.62 24.19
C HIS A 259 15.18 -2.63 22.75
N VAL A 260 16.08 -2.62 21.75
CA VAL A 260 15.70 -2.80 20.34
C VAL A 260 15.03 -4.16 20.11
N LEU A 261 15.62 -5.24 20.61
CA LEU A 261 15.05 -6.58 20.46
C LEU A 261 13.73 -6.76 21.22
N GLY A 262 13.61 -6.16 22.41
CA GLY A 262 12.42 -6.28 23.24
C GLY A 262 11.21 -5.45 22.79
N GLU A 263 11.43 -4.33 22.08
CA GLU A 263 10.35 -3.39 21.71
C GLU A 263 10.01 -3.35 20.22
N THR A 264 10.77 -4.03 19.37
CA THR A 264 10.50 -4.05 17.93
C THR A 264 9.20 -4.83 17.63
N LYS A 265 8.24 -4.14 17.01
CA LYS A 265 6.91 -4.71 16.67
C LYS A 265 6.86 -5.37 15.30
N GLN A 266 7.76 -4.99 14.40
CA GLN A 266 7.81 -5.45 13.00
C GLN A 266 9.26 -5.75 12.59
N PRO A 267 9.92 -6.73 13.21
CA PRO A 267 11.33 -7.01 12.93
C PRO A 267 11.55 -7.53 11.50
N PHE A 268 10.49 -8.01 10.83
CA PHE A 268 10.55 -8.65 9.51
C PHE A 268 9.86 -7.84 8.41
N LEU A 269 9.56 -6.56 8.65
CA LEU A 269 9.03 -5.70 7.61
C LEU A 269 10.21 -5.19 6.78
N PHE A 270 10.35 -5.72 5.57
CA PHE A 270 11.39 -5.34 4.61
C PHE A 270 10.75 -4.67 3.39
N PRO A 271 10.71 -3.32 3.34
CA PRO A 271 10.21 -2.62 2.18
C PRO A 271 11.10 -2.80 0.96
N PHE A 272 10.47 -2.83 -0.21
CA PHE A 272 11.14 -2.69 -1.48
C PHE A 272 10.50 -1.57 -2.30
N TYR A 273 11.28 -1.03 -3.24
CA TYR A 273 10.89 0.10 -4.08
C TYR A 273 11.17 -0.24 -5.54
N LEU A 274 10.14 -0.14 -6.38
CA LEU A 274 10.23 -0.40 -7.82
C LEU A 274 9.91 0.87 -8.63
N THR A 275 10.42 0.94 -9.85
CA THR A 275 9.89 1.86 -10.87
C THR A 275 9.56 1.09 -12.13
N PHE A 276 8.50 1.50 -12.82
CA PHE A 276 8.15 1.02 -14.16
C PHE A 276 8.55 2.08 -15.19
N ASP A 277 9.44 1.74 -16.13
CA ASP A 277 10.02 2.63 -17.16
C ASP A 277 10.54 3.99 -16.62
N GLY A 278 11.11 3.99 -15.40
CA GLY A 278 11.59 5.20 -14.73
C GLY A 278 10.49 6.17 -14.24
N GLY A 279 9.25 5.70 -14.16
CA GLY A 279 8.10 6.43 -13.63
C GLY A 279 8.09 6.56 -12.10
N GLU A 280 6.89 6.70 -11.54
CA GLU A 280 6.70 6.87 -10.10
C GLU A 280 7.15 5.64 -9.31
N VAL A 281 7.80 5.88 -8.16
CA VAL A 281 8.26 4.83 -7.25
C VAL A 281 7.08 4.12 -6.61
N GLN A 282 7.04 2.81 -6.78
CA GLN A 282 6.07 1.92 -6.18
C GLN A 282 6.64 1.29 -4.92
N TYR A 283 5.86 1.28 -3.85
CA TYR A 283 6.23 0.71 -2.56
C TYR A 283 5.64 -0.70 -2.39
N GLY A 284 6.45 -1.67 -1.99
CA GLY A 284 5.98 -2.97 -1.56
C GLY A 284 6.68 -3.45 -0.30
N VAL A 285 6.23 -4.57 0.25
CA VAL A 285 6.87 -5.23 1.40
C VAL A 285 7.11 -6.68 1.01
N LEU A 286 8.33 -7.17 1.22
CA LEU A 286 8.66 -8.58 0.98
C LEU A 286 7.86 -9.46 1.95
N ASP A 287 7.25 -10.53 1.43
CA ASP A 287 6.72 -11.57 2.30
C ASP A 287 7.89 -12.34 2.93
N VAL A 288 7.79 -12.58 4.23
CA VAL A 288 8.81 -13.30 5.00
C VAL A 288 8.13 -14.49 5.65
N SER A 289 8.43 -15.68 5.14
CA SER A 289 7.84 -16.94 5.57
C SER A 289 8.18 -17.27 7.03
N PRO A 290 7.41 -18.15 7.72
CA PRO A 290 7.75 -18.61 9.06
C PRO A 290 9.18 -19.17 9.16
N GLU A 291 9.63 -19.95 8.16
CA GLU A 291 10.96 -20.55 8.11
C GLU A 291 12.05 -19.47 7.99
N GLN A 292 11.80 -18.45 7.18
CA GLN A 292 12.69 -17.29 7.06
C GLN A 292 12.76 -16.47 8.36
N ARG A 293 11.63 -16.30 9.07
CA ARG A 293 11.60 -15.63 10.39
C ARG A 293 12.42 -16.41 11.42
N ASP A 294 12.34 -17.74 11.41
CA ASP A 294 13.13 -18.60 12.29
C ASP A 294 14.62 -18.52 11.96
N ALA A 295 14.98 -18.45 10.67
CA ALA A 295 16.36 -18.23 10.24
C ALA A 295 16.90 -16.87 10.68
N LEU A 296 16.11 -15.80 10.53
CA LEU A 296 16.47 -14.45 11.00
C LEU A 296 16.65 -14.41 12.52
N TRP A 297 15.78 -15.08 13.29
CA TRP A 297 15.95 -15.16 14.74
C TRP A 297 17.16 -15.98 15.16
N SER A 298 17.46 -17.07 14.45
CA SER A 298 18.67 -17.85 14.67
C SER A 298 19.92 -17.03 14.38
N PHE A 299 19.87 -16.20 13.33
CA PHE A 299 20.94 -15.27 12.98
C PHE A 299 21.20 -14.22 14.08
N VAL A 300 20.16 -13.65 14.70
CA VAL A 300 20.33 -12.75 15.86
C VAL A 300 21.14 -13.41 16.98
N GLN A 301 20.89 -14.69 17.27
CA GLN A 301 21.63 -15.40 18.32
C GLN A 301 23.12 -15.56 17.99
N VAL A 302 23.46 -15.70 16.70
CA VAL A 302 24.85 -15.82 16.24
C VAL A 302 25.54 -14.46 16.22
N ALA A 303 24.87 -13.44 15.65
CA ALA A 303 25.44 -12.12 15.45
C ALA A 303 25.57 -11.30 16.75
N CYS A 304 24.80 -11.64 17.78
CA CYS A 304 24.82 -10.95 19.08
C CYS A 304 25.49 -11.76 20.21
N ALA A 305 26.14 -12.88 19.90
CA ALA A 305 26.89 -13.69 20.85
C ALA A 305 28.27 -13.06 21.17
#